data_AF-A0A093H6P0-F1
#
_entry.id   AF-A0A093H6P0-F1
#
_cell.length_a   1.000
_cell.length_b   1.000
_cell.length_c   1.000
_cell.angle_alpha   90.00
_cell.angle_beta   90.00
_cell.angle_gamma   90.00
#
_symmetry.space_group_name_H-M   'P 1'
#
loop_
_entity.id
_entity.type
_entity.pdbx_description
1 polymer ?
#
loop_
_entity_poly.entity_id
_entity_poly.type
_entity_poly.pdbx_seq_one_letter_code
_entity_poly.pdbx_strand_id
1 'polypeptide(L)'
;VSLSDEPETLYKRLSLLVKGHDKTVLDSYEYFAVLAAKELGISIEKVHRPPKKIERFTLLKSVHIYKKHRVQYEMRTHYICLELKHLTGSTAAVYLEYVQRNLPEGVAMEVKKTKIETIPEHIQKPVWDTLPQVEETQVKS
;
A
#
# COMPACT_ATOMS: atom_id res chain seq x y z
N VAL A 1 -20.90 -1.93 -17.42
CA VAL A 1 -19.87 -1.04 -16.86
C VAL A 1 -20.59 0.22 -16.39
N SER A 2 -20.66 0.46 -15.09
CA SER A 2 -21.22 1.71 -14.55
C SER A 2 -20.18 2.82 -14.72
N LEU A 3 -20.28 3.58 -15.81
CA LEU A 3 -19.46 4.76 -16.03
C LEU A 3 -20.09 5.92 -15.23
N SER A 4 -19.37 6.41 -14.24
CA SER A 4 -19.69 7.65 -13.53
C SER A 4 -19.01 8.84 -14.22
N ASP A 5 -19.62 10.03 -14.15
CA ASP A 5 -19.06 11.26 -14.74
C ASP A 5 -17.88 11.84 -13.94
N GLU A 6 -17.62 11.35 -12.73
CA GLU A 6 -16.48 11.78 -11.91
C GLU A 6 -15.14 11.28 -12.49
N PRO A 7 -14.09 12.12 -12.48
CA PRO A 7 -12.79 11.71 -12.98
C PRO A 7 -12.18 10.59 -12.14
N GLU A 8 -11.59 9.59 -12.80
CA GLU A 8 -10.96 8.48 -12.09
C GLU A 8 -9.72 8.93 -11.30
N THR A 9 -9.58 8.36 -10.09
CA THR A 9 -8.35 8.50 -9.32
C THR A 9 -7.21 7.74 -9.99
N LEU A 10 -6.04 8.36 -10.12
CA LEU A 10 -4.85 7.72 -10.68
C LEU A 10 -3.82 7.39 -9.59
N TYR A 11 -3.19 6.24 -9.73
CA TYR A 11 -2.11 5.79 -8.85
C TYR A 11 -0.80 5.69 -9.63
N LYS A 12 0.22 6.41 -9.16
CA LYS A 12 1.59 6.30 -9.69
C LYS A 12 2.17 4.93 -9.38
N ARG A 13 1.95 4.48 -8.15
CA ARG A 13 2.46 3.21 -7.62
C ARG A 13 1.48 2.61 -6.62
N LEU A 14 1.34 1.29 -6.68
CA LEU A 14 0.65 0.49 -5.69
C LEU A 14 1.65 -0.55 -5.15
N SER A 15 1.98 -0.46 -3.87
CA SER A 15 2.90 -1.41 -3.23
C SER A 15 2.10 -2.34 -2.32
N LEU A 16 2.16 -3.64 -2.62
CA LEU A 16 1.58 -4.70 -1.81
C LEU A 16 2.69 -5.38 -1.04
N LEU A 17 2.67 -5.24 0.28
CA LEU A 17 3.59 -5.91 1.18
C LEU A 17 2.84 -7.02 1.90
N VAL A 18 3.18 -8.25 1.57
CA VAL A 18 2.59 -9.48 2.11
C VAL A 18 3.52 -10.04 3.18
N LYS A 19 2.97 -10.33 4.36
CA LYS A 19 3.67 -10.84 5.54
C LYS A 19 3.13 -12.22 5.88
N GLY A 20 4.01 -13.18 6.14
CA GLY A 20 3.59 -14.53 6.51
C GLY A 20 4.66 -15.27 7.30
N HIS A 21 4.26 -16.35 7.99
CA HIS A 21 5.18 -17.19 8.77
C HIS A 21 5.80 -18.31 7.94
N ASP A 22 5.06 -18.84 6.96
CA ASP A 22 5.56 -19.85 6.03
C ASP A 22 6.02 -19.20 4.72
N LYS A 23 7.25 -19.54 4.31
CA LYS A 23 7.81 -19.07 3.04
C LYS A 23 7.11 -19.71 1.85
N THR A 24 6.74 -20.98 1.93
CA THR A 24 6.19 -21.73 0.78
C THR A 24 4.83 -21.19 0.34
N VAL A 25 3.99 -20.83 1.32
CA VAL A 25 2.70 -20.16 1.11
C VAL A 25 2.88 -18.78 0.47
N LEU A 26 3.88 -18.02 0.91
CA LEU A 26 4.18 -16.73 0.30
C LEU A 26 4.67 -16.89 -1.15
N ASP A 27 5.47 -17.92 -1.44
CA ASP A 27 5.99 -18.20 -2.78
C ASP A 27 4.87 -18.59 -3.76
N SER A 28 3.90 -19.40 -3.32
CA SER A 28 2.72 -19.73 -4.13
C SER A 28 1.82 -18.52 -4.34
N TYR A 29 1.65 -17.68 -3.32
CA TYR A 29 0.85 -16.46 -3.40
C TYR A 29 1.49 -15.40 -4.30
N GLU A 30 2.82 -15.27 -4.29
CA GLU A 30 3.58 -14.43 -5.22
C GLU A 30 3.28 -14.83 -6.67
N TYR A 31 3.36 -16.12 -6.97
CA TYR A 31 3.06 -16.65 -8.30
C TYR A 31 1.63 -16.30 -8.73
N PHE A 32 0.66 -16.54 -7.85
CA PHE A 32 -0.75 -16.18 -8.08
C PHE A 32 -0.93 -14.68 -8.37
N ALA A 33 -0.38 -13.81 -7.53
CA ALA A 33 -0.56 -12.36 -7.65
C ALA A 33 0.10 -11.81 -8.93
N VAL A 34 1.27 -12.32 -9.30
CA VAL A 34 1.98 -11.97 -10.54
C VAL A 34 1.21 -12.45 -11.76
N LEU A 35 0.68 -13.68 -11.73
CA LEU A 35 -0.12 -14.22 -12.83
C LEU A 35 -1.39 -13.38 -13.03
N ALA A 36 -2.14 -13.10 -11.97
CA ALA A 36 -3.34 -12.28 -12.04
C ALA A 36 -3.05 -10.87 -12.60
N ALA A 37 -1.94 -10.25 -12.20
CA ALA A 37 -1.54 -8.95 -12.72
C ALA A 37 -1.20 -8.99 -14.21
N LYS A 38 -0.54 -10.06 -14.68
CA LYS A 38 -0.23 -10.26 -16.11
C LYS A 38 -1.48 -10.44 -16.95
N GLU A 39 -2.43 -11.26 -16.51
CA GLU A 39 -3.70 -11.48 -17.21
C GLU A 39 -4.54 -10.21 -17.32
N LEU A 40 -4.49 -9.34 -16.30
CA LEU A 40 -5.14 -8.02 -16.32
C LEU A 40 -4.34 -6.94 -17.08
N GLY A 41 -3.15 -7.27 -17.61
CA GLY A 41 -2.29 -6.33 -18.32
C GLY A 41 -1.68 -5.24 -17.42
N ILE A 42 -1.60 -5.47 -16.12
CA ILE A 42 -1.03 -4.51 -15.16
C ILE A 42 0.50 -4.57 -15.23
N SER A 43 1.13 -3.40 -15.32
CA SER A 43 2.59 -3.29 -15.32
C SER A 43 3.18 -3.51 -13.93
N ILE A 44 3.94 -4.59 -13.77
CA ILE A 44 4.69 -4.90 -12.54
C ILE A 44 6.08 -4.24 -12.64
N GLU A 45 6.43 -3.40 -11.68
CA GLU A 45 7.75 -2.76 -11.61
C GLU A 45 8.82 -3.71 -11.07
N LYS A 46 8.56 -4.30 -9.90
CA LYS A 46 9.47 -5.24 -9.27
C LYS A 46 8.74 -6.12 -8.26
N VAL A 47 9.26 -7.33 -8.13
CA VAL A 47 8.92 -8.26 -7.05
C VAL A 47 10.19 -8.46 -6.25
N HIS A 48 10.15 -8.16 -4.95
CA HIS A 48 11.33 -8.32 -4.11
C HIS A 48 10.95 -8.85 -2.73
N ARG A 49 11.92 -9.49 -2.09
CA ARG A 49 11.76 -10.11 -0.77
C ARG A 49 12.60 -9.35 0.25
N PRO A 50 11.99 -8.48 1.06
CA PRO A 50 12.69 -7.83 2.16
C PRO A 50 13.29 -8.85 3.14
N PRO A 51 14.33 -8.48 3.92
CA PRO A 51 14.92 -9.36 4.90
C PRO A 51 13.86 -9.79 5.94
N LYS A 52 13.81 -11.10 6.23
CA LYS A 52 12.89 -11.66 7.22
C LYS A 52 13.18 -11.09 8.61
N LYS A 53 12.13 -10.89 9.40
CA LYS A 53 12.25 -10.50 10.81
C LYS A 53 12.18 -11.74 11.69
N ILE A 54 13.12 -11.86 12.62
CA ILE A 54 13.20 -12.95 13.60
C ILE A 54 13.05 -12.33 14.99
N GLU A 55 11.96 -12.63 15.66
CA GLU A 55 11.71 -12.18 17.04
C GLU A 55 11.89 -13.37 17.98
N ARG A 56 12.73 -13.22 19.01
CA ARG A 56 13.07 -14.29 19.95
C ARG A 56 12.64 -13.89 21.36
N PHE A 57 11.97 -14.81 22.03
CA PHE A 57 11.51 -14.65 23.41
C PHE A 57 12.06 -15.79 24.26
N THR A 58 12.52 -15.50 25.48
CA THR A 58 12.99 -16.53 26.40
C THR A 58 12.11 -16.55 27.64
N LEU A 59 11.48 -17.70 27.89
CA LEU A 59 10.57 -17.90 29.02
C LEU A 59 11.13 -18.99 29.94
N LEU A 60 10.63 -19.01 31.18
CA LEU A 60 10.91 -20.10 32.11
C LEU A 60 10.25 -21.39 31.60
N LYS A 61 10.97 -22.51 31.70
CA LYS A 61 10.41 -23.83 31.35
C LYS A 61 9.42 -24.31 32.41
N SER A 62 9.72 -24.03 33.68
CA SER A 62 8.83 -24.34 34.81
C SER A 62 7.88 -23.17 35.07
N VAL A 63 6.67 -23.50 35.51
CA VAL A 63 5.69 -22.52 35.98
C VAL A 63 6.20 -21.77 37.23
N HIS A 64 6.98 -22.43 38.09
CA HIS A 64 7.49 -21.86 39.34
C HIS A 64 8.97 -22.19 39.60
N ILE A 65 9.66 -21.33 40.38
CA ILE A 65 11.02 -21.42 40.97
C ILE A 65 12.24 -21.65 40.07
N TYR A 66 12.16 -22.51 39.05
CA TYR A 66 13.35 -22.98 38.33
C TYR A 66 13.84 -22.00 37.25
N LYS A 67 14.61 -20.98 37.64
CA LYS A 67 15.14 -19.92 36.74
C LYS A 67 16.23 -20.37 35.75
N LYS A 68 17.01 -21.40 36.10
CA LYS A 68 18.13 -21.89 35.27
C LYS A 68 17.66 -22.58 33.98
N HIS A 69 16.48 -23.19 34.00
CA HIS A 69 15.92 -23.89 32.85
C HIS A 69 14.98 -22.96 32.08
N ARG A 70 15.39 -22.57 30.86
CA ARG A 70 14.63 -21.67 29.98
C ARG A 70 14.29 -22.33 28.65
N VAL A 71 13.21 -21.87 28.04
CA VAL A 71 12.82 -22.21 26.67
C VAL A 71 12.94 -20.96 25.81
N GLN A 72 13.53 -21.09 24.62
CA GLN A 72 13.61 -20.02 23.65
C GLN A 72 12.55 -20.27 22.58
N TYR A 73 11.69 -19.28 22.37
CA TYR A 73 10.68 -19.25 21.31
C TYR A 73 11.12 -18.28 20.22
N GLU A 74 10.73 -18.56 18.98
CA GLU A 74 11.04 -17.73 17.82
C GLU A 74 9.77 -17.53 16.98
N MET A 75 9.51 -16.28 16.59
CA MET A 75 8.53 -15.93 15.57
C MET A 75 9.26 -15.40 14.34
N ARG A 76 9.07 -16.07 13.19
CA ARG A 76 9.69 -15.71 11.91
C ARG A 76 8.66 -15.04 11.03
N THR A 77 8.94 -13.83 10.56
CA THR A 77 8.08 -13.14 9.60
C THR A 77 8.84 -12.97 8.29
N HIS A 78 8.31 -13.58 7.25
CA HIS A 78 8.77 -13.45 5.87
C HIS A 78 7.96 -12.35 5.16
N TYR A 79 8.61 -11.68 4.21
CA TYR A 79 8.04 -10.56 3.49
C TYR A 79 8.17 -10.77 1.99
N ILE A 80 7.12 -10.43 1.26
CA ILE A 80 7.13 -10.26 -0.19
C ILE A 80 6.54 -8.90 -0.50
N CYS A 81 7.20 -8.16 -1.39
CA CYS A 81 6.75 -6.85 -1.85
C CYS A 81 6.55 -6.88 -3.36
N LEU A 82 5.31 -6.65 -3.79
CA LEU A 82 4.92 -6.48 -5.18
C LEU A 82 4.66 -5.00 -5.44
N GLU A 83 5.42 -4.40 -6.36
CA GLU A 83 5.22 -3.01 -6.78
C GLU A 83 4.59 -2.97 -8.18
N LEU A 84 3.41 -2.35 -8.29
CA LEU A 84 2.67 -2.15 -9.52
C LEU A 84 2.72 -0.67 -9.91
N LYS A 85 2.79 -0.40 -11.21
CA LYS A 85 2.87 0.94 -11.81
C LYS A 85 1.65 1.26 -12.66
N HIS A 86 1.35 2.56 -12.77
CA HIS A 86 0.38 3.12 -13.72
C HIS A 86 -1.00 2.44 -13.62
N LEU A 87 -1.68 2.66 -12.50
CA LEU A 87 -2.99 2.08 -12.24
C LEU A 87 -4.07 3.15 -12.16
N THR A 88 -5.26 2.84 -12.68
CA THR A 88 -6.48 3.60 -12.41
C THR A 88 -7.17 3.12 -11.14
N GLY A 89 -8.07 3.94 -10.60
CA GLY A 89 -8.79 3.67 -9.36
C GLY A 89 -9.65 2.41 -9.44
N SER A 90 -10.40 2.27 -10.53
CA SER A 90 -11.24 1.12 -10.83
C SER A 90 -10.41 -0.16 -10.99
N THR A 91 -9.36 -0.12 -11.81
CA THR A 91 -8.45 -1.27 -12.03
C THR A 91 -7.79 -1.72 -10.74
N ALA A 92 -7.30 -0.77 -9.93
CA ALA A 92 -6.71 -1.09 -8.64
C ALA A 92 -7.74 -1.70 -7.67
N ALA A 93 -8.99 -1.22 -7.66
CA ALA A 93 -10.04 -1.76 -6.81
C ALA A 93 -10.37 -3.22 -7.18
N VAL A 94 -10.55 -3.51 -8.48
CA VAL A 94 -10.84 -4.87 -8.97
C VAL A 94 -9.68 -5.82 -8.67
N TYR A 95 -8.45 -5.39 -8.93
CA TYR A 95 -7.27 -6.20 -8.62
C TYR A 95 -7.14 -6.48 -7.12
N LEU A 96 -7.30 -5.46 -6.28
CA LEU A 96 -7.26 -5.60 -4.83
C LEU A 96 -8.37 -6.50 -4.30
N GLU A 97 -9.58 -6.40 -4.84
CA GLU A 97 -10.71 -7.27 -4.47
C GLU A 97 -10.37 -8.75 -4.74
N TYR A 98 -9.85 -9.06 -5.93
CA TYR A 98 -9.48 -10.42 -6.30
C TYR A 98 -8.33 -10.95 -5.44
N VAL A 99 -7.30 -10.14 -5.21
CA VAL A 99 -6.14 -10.50 -4.40
C VAL A 99 -6.54 -10.69 -2.93
N GLN A 100 -7.32 -9.78 -2.35
CA GLN A 100 -7.77 -9.87 -0.94
C GLN A 100 -8.67 -11.06 -0.67
N ARG A 101 -9.58 -11.40 -1.60
CA ARG A 101 -10.47 -12.56 -1.43
C ARG A 101 -9.72 -13.89 -1.40
N ASN A 102 -8.58 -13.97 -2.10
CA ASN A 102 -7.76 -15.16 -2.18
C ASN A 102 -6.55 -15.12 -1.24
N LEU A 103 -6.54 -14.22 -0.25
CA LEU A 103 -5.46 -14.12 0.72
C LEU A 103 -5.47 -15.36 1.65
N PRO A 104 -4.37 -16.13 1.74
CA PRO A 104 -4.31 -17.32 2.59
C PRO A 104 -4.40 -16.97 4.08
N GLU A 105 -4.85 -17.94 4.88
CA GLU A 105 -4.87 -17.82 6.33
C GLU A 105 -3.46 -17.65 6.91
N GLY A 106 -3.34 -16.85 7.98
CA GLY A 106 -2.05 -16.58 8.60
C GLY A 106 -1.11 -15.69 7.77
N VAL A 107 -1.60 -15.13 6.66
CA VAL A 107 -0.92 -14.13 5.84
C VAL A 107 -1.61 -12.77 6.02
N ALA A 108 -0.82 -11.73 6.22
CA ALA A 108 -1.32 -10.35 6.32
C ALA A 108 -0.84 -9.52 5.12
N MET A 109 -1.68 -8.62 4.63
CA MET A 109 -1.35 -7.75 3.51
C MET A 109 -1.43 -6.28 3.91
N GLU A 110 -0.39 -5.52 3.56
CA GLU A 110 -0.31 -4.07 3.71
C GLU A 110 -0.31 -3.43 2.32
N VAL A 111 -1.25 -2.52 2.08
CA VAL A 111 -1.45 -1.87 0.78
C VAL A 111 -1.06 -0.39 0.89
N LYS A 112 -0.04 0.03 0.15
CA LYS A 112 0.35 1.44 0.05
C LYS A 112 -0.04 1.98 -1.33
N LYS A 113 -0.93 2.97 -1.34
CA LYS A 113 -1.45 3.63 -2.54
C LYS A 113 -0.77 4.99 -2.70
N THR A 114 -0.03 5.20 -3.79
CA THR A 114 0.56 6.52 -4.12
C THR A 114 -0.30 7.20 -5.17
N LYS A 115 -1.20 8.08 -4.74
CA LYS A 115 -2.13 8.82 -5.60
C LYS A 115 -1.41 9.92 -6.38
N ILE A 116 -1.83 10.16 -7.61
CA ILE A 116 -1.43 11.32 -8.42
C ILE A 116 -2.52 12.36 -8.25
N GLU A 117 -2.15 13.55 -7.81
CA GLU A 117 -3.05 14.70 -7.68
C GLU A 117 -2.48 15.90 -8.41
N THR A 118 -3.37 16.78 -8.85
CA THR A 118 -3.00 18.08 -9.40
C THR A 118 -2.71 19.07 -8.28
N ILE A 119 -2.05 20.18 -8.64
CA ILE A 119 -1.79 21.25 -7.68
C ILE A 119 -3.13 21.87 -7.24
N PRO A 120 -3.39 21.96 -5.93
CA PRO A 120 -4.60 22.59 -5.41
C PRO A 120 -4.76 24.04 -5.88
N GLU A 121 -6.00 24.47 -6.10
CA GLU A 121 -6.33 25.78 -6.68
C GLU A 121 -5.68 26.96 -5.94
N HIS A 122 -5.69 26.92 -4.60
CA HIS A 122 -5.14 27.96 -3.73
C HIS A 122 -3.61 28.08 -3.77
N ILE A 123 -2.90 27.10 -4.35
CA ILE A 123 -1.44 27.14 -4.54
C ILE A 123 -1.09 27.62 -5.96
N GLN A 124 -2.03 27.54 -6.91
CA GLN A 124 -1.74 27.86 -8.31
C GLN A 124 -1.37 29.33 -8.52
N LYS A 125 -1.98 30.24 -7.76
CA LYS A 125 -1.67 31.67 -7.80
C LYS A 125 -1.45 32.18 -6.38
N PRO A 126 -0.35 32.91 -6.13
CA PRO A 126 -0.15 33.54 -4.84
C PRO A 126 -1.15 34.68 -4.63
N VAL A 127 -1.62 34.83 -3.39
CA VAL A 127 -2.61 35.84 -3.01
C VAL A 127 -2.03 37.26 -3.01
N TRP A 128 -0.70 37.40 -2.89
CA TRP A 128 -0.03 38.69 -2.77
C TRP A 128 0.17 39.45 -4.09
N ASP A 129 -0.12 38.83 -5.25
CA ASP A 129 0.00 39.49 -6.56
C ASP A 129 -1.25 40.29 -6.94
N THR A 130 -2.38 40.07 -6.27
CA THR A 130 -3.59 40.89 -6.47
C THR A 130 -3.49 42.17 -5.65
N LEU A 131 -2.98 43.23 -6.27
CA LEU A 131 -3.16 44.59 -5.76
C LEU A 131 -4.68 44.88 -5.65
N PRO A 132 -5.17 45.48 -4.56
CA PRO A 132 -6.57 45.88 -4.47
C PRO A 132 -6.87 46.86 -5.61
N GLN A 133 -7.93 46.58 -6.38
CA GLN A 133 -8.46 47.54 -7.34
C GLN A 133 -8.95 48.75 -6.53
N VAL A 134 -8.21 49.85 -6.60
CA VAL A 134 -8.68 51.14 -6.08
C VAL A 134 -9.80 51.57 -7.00
N GLU A 135 -11.05 51.33 -6.60
CA GLU A 135 -12.21 51.90 -7.28
C GLU A 135 -12.15 53.42 -7.11
N GLU A 136 -11.64 54.12 -8.13
CA GLU A 136 -11.76 55.57 -8.25
C GLU A 136 -13.25 55.93 -8.30
N THR A 137 -13.81 56.27 -7.14
CA THR A 137 -15.18 56.75 -7.04
C THR A 137 -15.22 58.13 -7.68
N GLN A 138 -15.73 58.21 -8.92
CA GLN A 138 -16.03 59.48 -9.57
C GLN A 138 -17.09 60.22 -8.74
N VAL A 139 -16.64 61.19 -7.93
CA VAL A 139 -17.50 62.18 -7.29
C VAL A 139 -18.10 63.03 -8.40
N LYS A 140 -19.34 62.73 -8.80
CA LYS A 140 -20.12 63.61 -9.66
C LYS A 140 -20.57 64.83 -8.87
N SER A 141 -20.31 65.98 -9.49
CA SER A 141 -20.56 67.36 -9.07
C SER A 141 -22.01 67.66 -8.70
#